data_AF-A0A833WB39-F1
#
_entry.id   AF-A0A833WB39-F1
#
_cell.length_a   1.000
_cell.length_b   1.000
_cell.length_c   1.000
_cell.angle_alpha   90.00
_cell.angle_beta   90.00
_cell.angle_gamma   90.00
#
_symmetry.space_group_name_H-M   'P 1'
#
loop_
_entity.id
_entity.type
_entity.pdbx_description
1 polymer ?
#
loop_
_entity_poly.entity_id
_entity_poly.type
_entity_poly.pdbx_seq_one_letter_code
_entity_poly.pdbx_strand_id
1 'polypeptide(L)'
;MPQSNEPLRQFTRQTVFEVADAVASNEFLRSEQDRLVAISPVKDLDIGWVQRGVNVFSGHPERNSPKAFALIWTQVNAFDFSNFDGSHALDMVMWLYVMLKHNDFIILHAATSAWSLQQLEHLLSPSDKAKAWRVWLHVALSALVTSQSRDFREEDVCSPSDDLEARLAALPSWPQLREKALALPGFPDEHVYKMVQVAEEHGNAKYNNVNSFLSTTERDFVARTAAITVITTPFKPLTHQTDKLKLMLDLSSKICITKLVIMVPVHTAQS
;
A
#
# COMPACT_ATOMS: atom_id res chain seq x y z
N MET A 1 2.13 8.89 -25.54
CA MET A 1 1.69 7.48 -25.64
C MET A 1 0.30 7.47 -26.27
N PRO A 2 -0.03 6.50 -27.14
CA PRO A 2 -1.36 6.45 -27.72
C PRO A 2 -2.39 6.19 -26.62
N GLN A 3 -3.44 7.00 -26.56
CA GLN A 3 -4.58 6.75 -25.69
C GLN A 3 -5.27 5.47 -26.19
N SER A 4 -5.30 4.44 -25.35
CA SER A 4 -6.15 3.28 -25.57
C SER A 4 -7.61 3.76 -25.67
N ASN A 5 -8.36 3.27 -26.67
CA ASN A 5 -9.79 3.56 -26.83
C ASN A 5 -10.67 2.79 -25.81
N GLU A 6 -10.07 2.01 -24.92
CA GLU A 6 -10.79 1.31 -23.86
C GLU A 6 -11.19 2.25 -22.72
N PRO A 7 -12.41 2.13 -22.16
CA PRO A 7 -12.81 2.93 -21.02
C PRO A 7 -11.92 2.64 -19.81
N LEU A 8 -11.62 3.68 -19.03
CA LEU A 8 -10.86 3.54 -17.80
C LEU A 8 -11.61 2.68 -16.78
N ARG A 9 -10.89 1.79 -16.13
CA ARG A 9 -11.38 0.88 -15.08
C ARG A 9 -11.74 1.66 -13.83
N GLN A 10 -12.84 1.27 -13.20
CA GLN A 10 -13.22 1.78 -11.89
C GLN A 10 -12.52 0.99 -10.78
N PHE A 11 -12.34 1.63 -9.62
CA PHE A 11 -11.78 0.98 -8.43
C PHE A 11 -12.87 0.17 -7.71
N THR A 12 -13.10 -1.06 -8.16
CA THR A 12 -13.97 -2.02 -7.47
C THR A 12 -13.12 -3.06 -6.75
N ARG A 13 -13.68 -3.75 -5.74
CA ARG A 13 -12.97 -4.85 -5.06
C ARG A 13 -12.44 -5.89 -6.04
N GLN A 14 -13.24 -6.24 -7.04
CA GLN A 14 -12.85 -7.18 -8.10
C GLN A 14 -11.64 -6.66 -8.91
N THR A 15 -11.72 -5.45 -9.48
CA THR A 15 -10.65 -4.94 -10.36
C THR A 15 -9.36 -4.68 -9.59
N VAL A 16 -9.46 -4.24 -8.34
CA VAL A 16 -8.31 -4.06 -7.44
C VAL A 16 -7.66 -5.40 -7.13
N PHE A 17 -8.45 -6.43 -6.78
CA PHE A 17 -7.94 -7.76 -6.50
C PHE A 17 -7.22 -8.35 -7.71
N GLU A 18 -7.85 -8.30 -8.88
CA GLU A 18 -7.28 -8.80 -10.14
C GLU A 18 -5.92 -8.13 -10.44
N VAL A 19 -5.79 -6.82 -10.22
CA VAL A 19 -4.51 -6.12 -10.43
C VAL A 19 -3.48 -6.47 -9.36
N ALA A 20 -3.88 -6.51 -8.09
CA ALA A 20 -2.99 -6.86 -6.99
C ALA A 20 -2.42 -8.28 -7.15
N ASP A 21 -3.29 -9.26 -7.45
CA ASP A 21 -2.88 -10.64 -7.74
C ASP A 21 -2.02 -10.71 -9.00
N ALA A 22 -2.45 -10.11 -10.12
CA ALA A 22 -1.67 -10.15 -11.36
C ALA A 22 -0.26 -9.59 -11.20
N VAL A 23 -0.09 -8.52 -10.41
CA VAL A 23 1.22 -7.92 -10.12
C VAL A 23 2.03 -8.79 -9.16
N ALA A 24 1.44 -9.23 -8.04
CA ALA A 24 2.11 -10.07 -7.05
C ALA A 24 2.55 -11.44 -7.62
N SER A 25 1.73 -11.98 -8.53
CA SER A 25 1.92 -13.27 -9.20
C SER A 25 2.76 -13.19 -10.48
N ASN A 26 3.14 -11.99 -10.94
CA ASN A 26 3.97 -11.80 -12.14
C ASN A 26 5.43 -12.32 -12.00
N GLU A 27 5.80 -13.33 -12.80
CA GLU A 27 7.15 -13.93 -12.80
C GLU A 27 8.24 -12.98 -13.33
N PHE A 28 7.92 -12.18 -14.34
CA PHE A 28 8.87 -11.24 -14.90
C PHE A 28 9.24 -10.16 -13.87
N LEU A 29 8.29 -9.58 -13.15
CA LEU A 29 8.57 -8.54 -12.16
C LEU A 29 9.52 -9.05 -11.07
N ARG A 30 9.32 -10.28 -10.59
CA ARG A 30 10.15 -10.87 -9.54
C ARG A 30 11.55 -11.22 -10.04
N SER A 31 11.65 -11.92 -11.16
CA SER A 31 12.95 -12.29 -11.73
C SER A 31 13.78 -11.05 -12.07
N GLU A 32 13.13 -9.99 -12.55
CA GLU A 32 13.78 -8.72 -12.85
C GLU A 32 14.21 -7.97 -11.58
N GLN A 33 13.40 -8.01 -10.52
CA GLN A 33 13.81 -7.52 -9.20
C GLN A 33 15.06 -8.25 -8.73
N ASP A 34 15.02 -9.58 -8.63
CA ASP A 34 16.10 -10.42 -8.12
C ASP A 34 17.40 -10.24 -8.92
N ARG A 35 17.28 -10.08 -10.25
CA ARG A 35 18.41 -9.77 -11.12
C ARG A 35 19.02 -8.41 -10.80
N LEU A 36 18.22 -7.36 -10.69
CA LEU A 36 18.71 -5.99 -10.54
C LEU A 36 19.24 -5.68 -9.13
N VAL A 37 18.57 -6.17 -8.09
CA VAL A 37 19.04 -6.03 -6.70
C VAL A 37 20.37 -6.75 -6.44
N ALA A 38 20.72 -7.75 -7.27
CA ALA A 38 21.97 -8.50 -7.20
C ALA A 38 23.15 -7.83 -7.93
N ILE A 39 22.93 -6.72 -8.66
CA ILE A 39 23.96 -6.03 -9.44
C ILE A 39 24.03 -4.52 -9.14
N SER A 40 25.16 -3.90 -9.47
CA SER A 40 25.33 -2.45 -9.39
C SER A 40 24.48 -1.72 -10.44
N PRO A 41 23.96 -0.51 -10.14
CA PRO A 41 24.19 0.26 -8.92
C PRO A 41 23.26 -0.11 -7.74
N VAL A 42 22.24 -0.94 -7.93
CA VAL A 42 21.20 -1.21 -6.91
C VAL A 42 21.75 -1.99 -5.71
N LYS A 43 22.62 -2.97 -5.96
CA LYS A 43 23.30 -3.77 -4.92
C LYS A 43 24.10 -2.90 -3.94
N ASP A 44 24.69 -1.81 -4.43
CA ASP A 44 25.64 -0.98 -3.70
C ASP A 44 24.96 0.12 -2.87
N LEU A 45 23.62 0.23 -2.94
CA LEU A 45 22.86 1.19 -2.15
C LEU A 45 22.87 0.78 -0.67
N ASP A 46 23.27 1.70 0.21
CA ASP A 46 23.19 1.54 1.67
C ASP A 46 21.75 1.71 2.20
N ILE A 47 20.85 0.86 1.71
CA ILE A 47 19.42 0.82 2.01
C ILE A 47 18.95 -0.64 2.10
N GLY A 48 17.80 -0.87 2.75
CA GLY A 48 17.24 -2.21 2.94
C GLY A 48 16.76 -2.86 1.64
N TRP A 49 16.62 -4.20 1.65
CA TRP A 49 16.18 -4.99 0.50
C TRP A 49 14.89 -4.47 -0.13
N VAL A 50 13.89 -4.15 0.70
CA VAL A 50 12.60 -3.64 0.23
C VAL A 50 12.77 -2.33 -0.54
N GLN A 51 13.59 -1.42 -0.03
CA GLN A 51 13.86 -0.15 -0.69
C GLN A 51 14.60 -0.36 -2.01
N ARG A 52 15.51 -1.34 -2.09
CA ARG A 52 16.16 -1.73 -3.35
C ARG A 52 15.16 -2.28 -4.35
N GLY A 53 14.23 -3.15 -3.93
CA GLY A 53 13.16 -3.68 -4.79
C GLY A 53 12.25 -2.58 -5.34
N VAL A 54 11.79 -1.65 -4.50
CA VAL A 54 11.01 -0.49 -4.96
C VAL A 54 11.81 0.40 -5.93
N ASN A 55 13.13 0.55 -5.74
CA ASN A 55 13.97 1.29 -6.70
C ASN A 55 14.01 0.61 -8.07
N VAL A 56 14.05 -0.73 -8.12
CA VAL A 56 14.01 -1.49 -9.39
C VAL A 56 12.75 -1.17 -10.19
N PHE A 57 11.62 -1.03 -9.52
CA PHE A 57 10.36 -0.72 -10.18
C PHE A 57 10.13 0.77 -10.42
N SER A 58 11.02 1.65 -9.97
CA SER A 58 10.82 3.11 -10.04
C SER A 58 11.09 3.71 -11.43
N GLY A 59 10.84 5.01 -11.58
CA GLY A 59 11.27 5.79 -12.75
C GLY A 59 12.75 6.21 -12.73
N HIS A 60 13.57 5.69 -11.80
CA HIS A 60 14.96 6.15 -11.63
C HIS A 60 15.83 5.76 -12.84
N PRO A 61 16.57 6.70 -13.47
CA PRO A 61 17.24 6.46 -14.75
C PRO A 61 18.30 5.34 -14.72
N GLU A 62 19.00 5.19 -13.59
CA GLU A 62 20.14 4.26 -13.47
C GLU A 62 19.85 3.00 -12.64
N ARG A 63 18.72 2.95 -11.92
CA ARG A 63 18.48 1.97 -10.84
C ARG A 63 17.21 1.15 -11.06
N ASN A 64 16.59 1.31 -12.22
CA ASN A 64 15.32 0.70 -12.54
C ASN A 64 15.40 -0.36 -13.64
N SER A 65 14.30 -1.07 -13.79
CA SER A 65 13.94 -1.74 -15.04
C SER A 65 12.83 -0.92 -15.72
N PRO A 66 13.11 -0.25 -16.86
CA PRO A 66 12.08 0.47 -17.60
C PRO A 66 10.91 -0.42 -18.01
N LYS A 67 11.16 -1.71 -18.28
CA LYS A 67 10.14 -2.70 -18.62
C LYS A 67 9.25 -3.03 -17.41
N ALA A 68 9.85 -3.24 -16.24
CA ALA A 68 9.07 -3.53 -15.03
C ALA A 68 8.25 -2.32 -14.56
N PHE A 69 8.84 -1.11 -14.61
CA PHE A 69 8.11 0.14 -14.38
C PHE A 69 6.93 0.25 -15.34
N ALA A 70 7.15 0.09 -16.65
CA ALA A 70 6.08 0.19 -17.64
C ALA A 70 4.95 -0.80 -17.39
N LEU A 71 5.27 -2.03 -16.98
CA LEU A 71 4.26 -3.06 -16.70
C LEU A 71 3.33 -2.64 -15.56
N ILE A 72 3.88 -2.19 -14.42
CA ILE A 72 3.08 -1.71 -13.28
C ILE A 72 2.35 -0.42 -13.65
N TRP A 73 3.05 0.53 -14.30
CA TRP A 73 2.50 1.82 -14.70
C TRP A 73 1.33 1.67 -15.67
N THR A 74 1.35 0.70 -16.58
CA THR A 74 0.22 0.41 -17.47
C THR A 74 -1.01 -0.05 -16.69
N GLN A 75 -0.86 -0.90 -15.67
CA GLN A 75 -1.98 -1.30 -14.81
C GLN A 75 -2.56 -0.10 -14.07
N VAL A 76 -1.70 0.76 -13.52
CA VAL A 76 -2.12 1.98 -12.81
C VAL A 76 -2.87 2.94 -13.73
N ASN A 77 -2.36 3.21 -14.94
CA ASN A 77 -3.01 4.17 -15.86
C ASN A 77 -4.26 3.63 -16.53
N ALA A 78 -4.57 2.34 -16.38
CA ALA A 78 -5.84 1.78 -16.80
C ALA A 78 -7.00 2.22 -15.88
N PHE A 79 -6.73 2.76 -14.68
CA PHE A 79 -7.76 3.20 -13.75
C PHE A 79 -8.19 4.66 -13.94
N ASP A 80 -9.44 4.92 -13.60
CA ASP A 80 -10.02 6.26 -13.52
C ASP A 80 -9.74 6.92 -12.16
N PHE A 81 -8.89 7.94 -12.16
CA PHE A 81 -8.52 8.72 -10.98
C PHE A 81 -9.35 10.00 -10.81
N SER A 82 -10.34 10.26 -11.66
CA SER A 82 -11.09 11.53 -11.66
C SER A 82 -11.71 11.87 -10.30
N ASN A 83 -12.17 10.86 -9.57
CA ASN A 83 -12.78 10.99 -8.24
C ASN A 83 -12.00 10.24 -7.14
N PHE A 84 -10.76 9.85 -7.42
CA PHE A 84 -9.95 9.09 -6.46
C PHE A 84 -9.33 10.01 -5.41
N ASP A 85 -9.48 9.65 -4.14
CA ASP A 85 -9.05 10.43 -2.99
C ASP A 85 -8.46 9.54 -1.88
N GLY A 86 -7.99 10.17 -0.81
CA GLY A 86 -7.42 9.44 0.32
C GLY A 86 -8.38 8.47 1.02
N SER A 87 -9.69 8.75 1.01
CA SER A 87 -10.68 7.81 1.54
C SER A 87 -10.71 6.53 0.70
N HIS A 88 -10.76 6.65 -0.63
CA HIS A 88 -10.72 5.50 -1.52
C HIS A 88 -9.42 4.72 -1.40
N ALA A 89 -8.29 5.42 -1.32
CA ALA A 89 -6.98 4.80 -1.15
C ALA A 89 -6.91 3.97 0.15
N LEU A 90 -7.42 4.52 1.26
CA LEU A 90 -7.45 3.84 2.56
C LEU A 90 -8.43 2.67 2.59
N ASP A 91 -9.64 2.83 2.06
CA ASP A 91 -10.62 1.74 1.90
C ASP A 91 -9.98 0.56 1.15
N MET A 92 -9.36 0.85 0.02
CA MET A 92 -8.74 -0.14 -0.86
C MET A 92 -7.56 -0.86 -0.18
N VAL A 93 -6.61 -0.10 0.39
CA VAL A 93 -5.37 -0.69 0.91
C VAL A 93 -5.58 -1.40 2.25
N MET A 94 -6.47 -0.92 3.11
CA MET A 94 -6.83 -1.64 4.33
C MET A 94 -7.59 -2.91 4.01
N TRP A 95 -8.47 -2.89 3.00
CA TRP A 95 -9.14 -4.10 2.52
C TRP A 95 -8.12 -5.12 1.99
N LEU A 96 -7.16 -4.69 1.16
CA LEU A 96 -6.07 -5.58 0.71
C LEU A 96 -5.23 -6.13 1.88
N TYR A 97 -4.95 -5.31 2.89
CA TYR A 97 -4.20 -5.72 4.08
C TYR A 97 -4.91 -6.84 4.84
N VAL A 98 -6.23 -6.73 5.08
CA VAL A 98 -6.99 -7.77 5.79
C VAL A 98 -7.28 -9.00 4.91
N MET A 99 -7.22 -8.84 3.59
CA MET A 99 -7.29 -9.94 2.64
C MET A 99 -6.01 -10.80 2.67
N LEU A 100 -4.86 -10.29 3.11
CA LEU A 100 -3.67 -11.12 3.32
C LEU A 100 -3.84 -12.04 4.54
N LYS A 101 -3.35 -13.28 4.43
CA LYS A 101 -3.38 -14.26 5.53
C LYS A 101 -2.30 -14.01 6.60
N HIS A 102 -1.44 -13.01 6.42
CA HIS A 102 -0.39 -12.63 7.37
C HIS A 102 -0.38 -11.12 7.63
N ASN A 103 0.29 -10.72 8.72
CA ASN A 103 0.59 -9.31 8.98
C ASN A 103 1.75 -8.84 8.09
N ASP A 104 1.42 -8.15 7.00
CA ASP A 104 2.37 -7.64 6.01
C ASP A 104 2.83 -6.22 6.37
N PHE A 105 4.12 -6.10 6.73
CA PHE A 105 4.76 -4.83 7.07
C PHE A 105 4.70 -3.81 5.93
N ILE A 106 4.78 -4.26 4.68
CA ILE A 106 4.86 -3.41 3.50
C ILE A 106 3.48 -2.84 3.15
N ILE A 107 2.43 -3.65 3.21
CA ILE A 107 1.07 -3.17 2.96
C ILE A 107 0.60 -2.23 4.09
N LEU A 108 1.04 -2.45 5.34
CA LEU A 108 0.86 -1.48 6.41
C LEU A 108 1.47 -0.11 6.04
N HIS A 109 2.68 -0.09 5.46
CA HIS A 109 3.27 1.16 4.97
C HIS A 109 2.50 1.80 3.81
N ALA A 110 1.87 1.00 2.94
CA ALA A 110 0.98 1.53 1.92
C ALA A 110 -0.24 2.24 2.56
N ALA A 111 -0.83 1.66 3.61
CA ALA A 111 -1.93 2.29 4.37
C ALA A 111 -1.49 3.59 5.06
N THR A 112 -0.39 3.56 5.80
CA THR A 112 0.07 4.74 6.56
C THR A 112 0.58 5.87 5.64
N SER A 113 1.09 5.55 4.45
CA SER A 113 1.45 6.55 3.44
C SER A 113 0.24 7.12 2.71
N ALA A 114 -0.81 6.33 2.46
CA ALA A 114 -2.08 6.83 1.95
C ALA A 114 -2.69 7.83 2.92
N TRP A 115 -2.74 7.49 4.20
CA TRP A 115 -3.21 8.42 5.24
C TRP A 115 -2.39 9.70 5.27
N SER A 116 -1.06 9.62 5.17
CA SER A 116 -0.19 10.79 5.15
C SER A 116 -0.46 11.69 3.94
N LEU A 117 -0.67 11.12 2.76
CA LEU A 117 -1.02 11.89 1.55
C LEU A 117 -2.43 12.48 1.66
N GLN A 118 -3.38 11.77 2.25
CA GLN A 118 -4.73 12.28 2.52
C GLN A 118 -4.70 13.55 3.39
N GLN A 119 -3.80 13.63 4.37
CA GLN A 119 -3.68 14.85 5.20
C GLN A 119 -3.22 16.07 4.40
N LEU A 120 -2.59 15.87 3.23
CA LEU A 120 -2.01 16.94 2.43
C LEU A 120 -2.75 17.16 1.09
N GLU A 121 -3.61 16.24 0.67
CA GLU A 121 -4.19 16.27 -0.69
C GLU A 121 -5.07 17.51 -0.94
N HIS A 122 -5.61 18.11 0.12
CA HIS A 122 -6.40 19.35 0.04
C HIS A 122 -5.56 20.56 -0.39
N LEU A 123 -4.23 20.47 -0.30
CA LEU A 123 -3.29 21.48 -0.76
C LEU A 123 -2.94 21.34 -2.26
N LEU A 124 -3.39 20.27 -2.91
CA LEU A 124 -3.04 19.95 -4.29
C LEU A 124 -4.12 20.42 -5.26
N SER A 125 -3.71 20.82 -6.47
CA SER A 125 -4.65 20.98 -7.58
C SER A 125 -5.29 19.62 -7.94
N PRO A 126 -6.49 19.58 -8.55
CA PRO A 126 -7.10 18.30 -8.97
C PRO A 126 -6.19 17.45 -9.86
N SER A 127 -5.43 18.08 -10.76
CA SER A 127 -4.47 17.37 -11.63
C SER A 127 -3.32 16.76 -10.84
N ASP A 128 -2.77 17.50 -9.88
CA ASP A 128 -1.63 17.03 -9.09
C ASP A 128 -2.06 16.00 -8.05
N LYS A 129 -3.28 16.11 -7.50
CA LYS A 129 -3.90 15.07 -6.67
C LYS A 129 -3.99 13.75 -7.43
N ALA A 130 -4.52 13.75 -8.66
CA ALA A 130 -4.61 12.54 -9.48
C ALA A 130 -3.22 11.95 -9.80
N LYS A 131 -2.22 12.79 -10.09
CA LYS A 131 -0.82 12.33 -10.28
C LYS A 131 -0.25 11.72 -9.00
N ALA A 132 -0.44 12.36 -7.85
CA ALA A 132 0.06 11.90 -6.57
C ALA A 132 -0.51 10.52 -6.21
N TRP A 133 -1.82 10.32 -6.42
CA TRP A 133 -2.46 9.03 -6.19
C TRP A 133 -2.03 7.93 -7.17
N ARG A 134 -1.78 8.26 -8.44
CA ARG A 134 -1.17 7.32 -9.39
C ARG A 134 0.22 6.88 -8.95
N VAL A 135 1.05 7.84 -8.51
CA VAL A 135 2.40 7.54 -8.00
C VAL A 135 2.31 6.68 -6.74
N TRP A 136 1.42 7.02 -5.81
CA TRP A 136 1.20 6.23 -4.60
C TRP A 136 0.79 4.79 -4.94
N LEU A 137 -0.19 4.59 -5.84
CA LEU A 137 -0.64 3.25 -6.23
C LEU A 137 0.48 2.46 -6.91
N HIS A 138 1.26 3.10 -7.78
CA HIS A 138 2.43 2.47 -8.40
C HIS A 138 3.43 1.99 -7.34
N VAL A 139 3.74 2.83 -6.34
CA VAL A 139 4.65 2.48 -5.24
C VAL A 139 4.08 1.34 -4.40
N ALA A 140 2.79 1.39 -4.05
CA ALA A 140 2.12 0.35 -3.28
C ALA A 140 2.16 -1.02 -4.01
N LEU A 141 1.86 -1.05 -5.31
CA LEU A 141 1.95 -2.26 -6.12
C LEU A 141 3.40 -2.76 -6.26
N SER A 142 4.36 -1.86 -6.44
CA SER A 142 5.79 -2.21 -6.47
C SER A 142 6.25 -2.86 -5.16
N ALA A 143 5.76 -2.31 -4.04
CA ALA A 143 6.08 -2.81 -2.71
C ALA A 143 5.43 -4.18 -2.47
N LEU A 144 4.21 -4.42 -2.97
CA LEU A 144 3.55 -5.73 -2.95
C LEU A 144 4.35 -6.81 -3.72
N VAL A 145 4.93 -6.46 -4.89
CA VAL A 145 5.84 -7.39 -5.58
C VAL A 145 7.05 -7.69 -4.70
N THR A 146 7.60 -6.64 -4.08
CA THR A 146 8.81 -6.72 -3.25
C THR A 146 8.59 -7.54 -1.98
N SER A 147 7.39 -7.50 -1.39
CA SER A 147 7.02 -8.29 -0.22
C SER A 147 6.88 -9.77 -0.52
N GLN A 148 6.75 -10.14 -1.81
CA GLN A 148 6.47 -11.49 -2.28
C GLN A 148 5.19 -12.08 -1.66
N SER A 149 4.24 -11.21 -1.29
CA SER A 149 2.99 -11.61 -0.67
C SER A 149 1.97 -12.06 -1.72
N ARG A 150 1.50 -13.29 -1.61
CA ARG A 150 0.56 -13.92 -2.55
C ARG A 150 -0.55 -14.71 -1.86
N ASP A 151 -0.56 -14.67 -0.53
CA ASP A 151 -1.49 -15.42 0.31
C ASP A 151 -2.74 -14.57 0.60
N PHE A 152 -3.28 -13.95 -0.45
CA PHE A 152 -4.61 -13.35 -0.37
C PHE A 152 -5.65 -14.45 -0.08
N ARG A 153 -6.69 -14.08 0.65
CA ARG A 153 -7.89 -14.91 0.86
C ARG A 153 -8.65 -15.01 -0.46
N GLU A 154 -9.24 -16.18 -0.69
CA GLU A 154 -10.08 -16.43 -1.89
C GLU A 154 -11.44 -15.75 -1.74
N GLU A 155 -11.96 -15.70 -0.52
CA GLU A 155 -13.24 -15.08 -0.17
C GLU A 155 -13.03 -13.65 0.31
N ASP A 156 -13.88 -12.75 -0.17
CA ASP A 156 -13.89 -11.35 0.25
C ASP A 156 -14.34 -11.25 1.71
N VAL A 157 -13.51 -10.60 2.54
CA VAL A 157 -13.80 -10.41 3.97
C VAL A 157 -15.10 -9.64 4.22
N CYS A 158 -15.52 -8.84 3.25
CA CYS A 158 -16.75 -8.04 3.25
C CYS A 158 -17.80 -8.64 2.31
N SER A 159 -17.72 -9.92 1.95
CA SER A 159 -18.80 -10.58 1.21
C SER A 159 -20.14 -10.30 1.90
N PRO A 160 -21.21 -9.95 1.15
CA PRO A 160 -22.52 -9.66 1.71
C PRO A 160 -23.14 -10.96 2.25
N SER A 161 -22.73 -11.35 3.45
CA SER A 161 -23.44 -12.28 4.31
C SER A 161 -24.33 -11.49 5.27
N ASP A 162 -25.46 -12.08 5.67
CA ASP A 162 -26.39 -11.51 6.65
C ASP A 162 -25.79 -11.34 8.07
N ASP A 163 -24.45 -11.43 8.21
CA ASP A 163 -23.73 -11.45 9.48
C ASP A 163 -22.67 -10.33 9.65
N LEU A 164 -22.45 -9.44 8.67
CA LEU A 164 -21.37 -8.44 8.76
C LEU A 164 -21.53 -7.53 9.99
N GLU A 165 -22.74 -7.07 10.26
CA GLU A 165 -23.07 -6.27 11.46
C GLU A 165 -22.82 -7.07 12.75
N ALA A 166 -23.16 -8.36 12.77
CA ALA A 166 -22.92 -9.22 13.93
C ALA A 166 -21.41 -9.48 14.15
N ARG A 167 -20.65 -9.68 13.07
CA ARG A 167 -19.19 -9.82 13.09
C ARG A 167 -18.52 -8.53 13.55
N LEU A 168 -18.97 -7.37 13.07
CA LEU A 168 -18.50 -6.06 13.51
C LEU A 168 -18.80 -5.85 15.01
N ALA A 169 -20.01 -6.17 15.47
CA ALA A 169 -20.39 -6.07 16.87
C ALA A 169 -19.57 -6.98 17.80
N ALA A 170 -19.04 -8.10 17.28
CA ALA A 170 -18.15 -8.99 18.02
C ALA A 170 -16.70 -8.47 18.10
N LEU A 171 -16.31 -7.48 17.29
CA LEU A 171 -14.97 -6.89 17.35
C LEU A 171 -14.84 -5.97 18.58
N PRO A 172 -13.64 -5.86 19.18
CA PRO A 172 -13.38 -4.91 20.24
C PRO A 172 -13.70 -3.46 19.82
N SER A 173 -14.07 -2.63 20.78
CA SER A 173 -14.27 -1.19 20.57
C SER A 173 -12.94 -0.48 20.30
N TRP A 174 -12.99 0.69 19.66
CA TRP A 174 -11.79 1.51 19.44
C TRP A 174 -10.99 1.81 20.72
N PRO A 175 -11.62 2.17 21.87
CA PRO A 175 -10.89 2.30 23.14
C PRO A 175 -10.17 1.02 23.57
N GLN A 176 -10.81 -0.15 23.41
CA GLN A 176 -10.19 -1.44 23.74
C GLN A 176 -9.02 -1.78 22.81
N LEU A 177 -9.14 -1.48 21.51
CA LEU A 177 -8.05 -1.68 20.55
C LEU A 177 -6.85 -0.79 20.88
N ARG A 178 -7.09 0.48 21.23
CA ARG A 178 -6.05 1.43 21.64
C ARG A 178 -5.35 0.97 22.91
N GLU A 179 -6.11 0.56 23.93
CA GLU A 179 -5.56 0.05 25.18
C GLU A 179 -4.68 -1.20 24.93
N LYS A 180 -5.17 -2.15 24.12
CA LYS A 180 -4.40 -3.34 23.73
C LYS A 180 -3.11 -2.98 23.01
N ALA A 181 -3.14 -2.02 22.09
CA ALA A 181 -1.95 -1.57 21.37
C ALA A 181 -0.92 -0.94 22.33
N LEU A 182 -1.37 -0.09 23.27
CA LEU A 182 -0.50 0.56 24.26
C LEU A 182 0.07 -0.42 25.30
N ALA A 183 -0.64 -1.52 25.57
CA ALA A 183 -0.21 -2.54 26.52
C ALA A 183 0.83 -3.54 25.97
N LEU A 184 1.22 -3.43 24.69
CA LEU A 184 2.22 -4.32 24.10
C LEU A 184 3.59 -4.13 24.78
N PRO A 185 4.19 -5.21 25.32
CA PRO A 185 5.44 -5.12 26.07
C PRO A 185 6.62 -4.76 25.17
N GLY A 186 7.59 -3.99 25.70
CA GLY A 186 8.80 -3.60 24.97
C GLY A 186 8.73 -2.24 24.26
N PHE A 187 7.75 -1.40 24.62
CA PHE A 187 7.28 -0.24 23.86
C PHE A 187 6.56 -0.71 22.58
N PRO A 188 5.33 -0.26 22.30
CA PRO A 188 4.65 -0.69 21.08
C PRO A 188 5.51 -0.28 19.90
N ASP A 189 5.80 -1.24 19.02
CA ASP A 189 6.38 -0.96 17.72
C ASP A 189 5.59 0.20 17.08
N GLU A 190 6.29 1.27 16.72
CA GLU A 190 5.70 2.50 16.18
C GLU A 190 4.76 2.22 15.00
N HIS A 191 5.01 1.15 14.24
CA HIS A 191 4.18 0.70 13.14
C HIS A 191 2.82 0.17 13.61
N VAL A 192 2.78 -0.55 14.74
CA VAL A 192 1.55 -1.06 15.34
C VAL A 192 0.69 0.11 15.82
N TYR A 193 1.27 1.01 16.61
CA TYR A 193 0.56 2.19 17.11
C TYR A 193 0.01 3.04 15.96
N LYS A 194 0.85 3.32 14.96
CA LYS A 194 0.46 4.12 13.80
C LYS A 194 -0.65 3.47 12.99
N MET A 195 -0.60 2.15 12.77
CA MET A 195 -1.66 1.46 12.04
C MET A 195 -2.98 1.48 12.81
N VAL A 196 -2.96 1.31 14.13
CA VAL A 196 -4.16 1.42 14.97
C VAL A 196 -4.75 2.82 14.91
N GLN A 197 -3.92 3.87 14.99
CA GLN A 197 -4.37 5.25 14.85
C GLN A 197 -5.01 5.50 13.48
N VAL A 198 -4.33 5.12 12.39
CA VAL A 198 -4.81 5.31 11.02
C VAL A 198 -6.12 4.54 10.79
N ALA A 199 -6.23 3.32 11.31
CA ALA A 199 -7.46 2.53 11.26
C ALA A 199 -8.60 3.19 12.05
N GLU A 200 -8.35 3.68 13.26
CA GLU A 200 -9.37 4.34 14.08
C GLU A 200 -9.90 5.62 13.41
N GLU A 201 -9.01 6.48 12.90
CA GLU A 201 -9.40 7.70 12.21
C GLU A 201 -10.21 7.40 10.96
N HIS A 202 -9.77 6.41 10.16
CA HIS A 202 -10.46 6.00 8.94
C HIS A 202 -11.81 5.34 9.21
N GLY A 203 -11.88 4.42 10.18
CA GLY A 203 -13.11 3.71 10.55
C GLY A 203 -14.21 4.63 11.09
N ASN A 204 -13.83 5.73 11.77
CA ASN A 204 -14.77 6.73 12.26
C ASN A 204 -15.14 7.82 11.24
N ALA A 205 -14.48 7.84 10.08
CA ALA A 205 -14.70 8.87 9.09
C ALA A 205 -16.02 8.68 8.34
N LYS A 206 -16.80 9.77 8.27
CA LYS A 206 -18.12 9.79 7.62
C LYS A 206 -18.00 10.24 6.16
N TYR A 207 -17.44 9.38 5.32
CA TYR A 207 -17.43 9.61 3.88
C TYR A 207 -18.74 9.13 3.27
N ASN A 208 -19.64 10.07 2.96
CA ASN A 208 -20.88 9.78 2.25
C ASN A 208 -20.65 9.93 0.74
N ASN A 209 -20.06 8.90 0.12
CA ASN A 209 -19.95 8.84 -1.34
C ASN A 209 -20.75 7.64 -1.86
N VAL A 210 -21.65 7.90 -2.81
CA VAL A 210 -22.56 6.91 -3.44
C VAL A 210 -21.77 5.82 -4.18
N ASN A 211 -20.52 6.09 -4.57
CA ASN A 211 -19.62 5.16 -5.26
C ASN A 211 -18.43 4.71 -4.39
N SER A 212 -18.60 4.66 -3.06
CA SER A 212 -17.51 4.29 -2.15
C SER A 212 -17.06 2.83 -2.33
N PHE A 213 -15.75 2.59 -2.22
CA PHE A 213 -15.15 1.25 -2.32
C PHE A 213 -15.64 0.33 -1.20
N LEU A 214 -15.78 0.86 0.03
CA LEU A 214 -16.46 0.22 1.16
C LEU A 214 -17.63 1.08 1.64
N SER A 215 -18.73 0.45 2.01
CA SER A 215 -19.77 1.07 2.84
C SER A 215 -19.22 1.44 4.22
N THR A 216 -19.94 2.28 4.98
CA THR A 216 -19.53 2.68 6.33
C THR A 216 -19.33 1.49 7.28
N THR A 217 -20.25 0.50 7.25
CA THR A 217 -20.14 -0.72 8.06
C THR A 217 -18.91 -1.55 7.64
N GLU A 218 -18.72 -1.77 6.33
CA GLU A 218 -17.55 -2.49 5.82
C GLU A 218 -16.24 -1.79 6.19
N ARG A 219 -16.22 -0.44 6.17
CA ARG A 219 -15.06 0.35 6.56
C ARG A 219 -14.70 0.16 8.04
N ASP A 220 -15.65 0.28 8.96
CA ASP A 220 -15.38 0.05 10.39
C ASP A 220 -14.93 -1.39 10.61
N PHE A 221 -15.58 -2.36 9.95
CA PHE A 221 -15.19 -3.77 10.03
C PHE A 221 -13.75 -4.02 9.55
N VAL A 222 -13.40 -3.54 8.35
CA VAL A 222 -12.05 -3.68 7.78
C VAL A 222 -11.02 -2.96 8.64
N ALA A 223 -11.30 -1.74 9.08
CA ALA A 223 -10.36 -0.96 9.88
C ALA A 223 -10.09 -1.62 11.25
N ARG A 224 -11.13 -2.07 11.97
CA ARG A 224 -10.95 -2.79 13.24
C ARG A 224 -10.25 -4.12 13.03
N THR A 225 -10.57 -4.83 11.96
CA THR A 225 -9.88 -6.09 11.63
C THR A 225 -8.39 -5.83 11.37
N ALA A 226 -8.05 -4.78 10.62
CA ALA A 226 -6.66 -4.39 10.39
C ALA A 226 -5.93 -4.03 11.70
N ALA A 227 -6.58 -3.28 12.60
CA ALA A 227 -6.06 -2.97 13.92
C ALA A 227 -5.83 -4.23 14.78
N ILE A 228 -6.76 -5.19 14.74
CA ILE A 228 -6.60 -6.47 15.45
C ILE A 228 -5.41 -7.23 14.87
N THR A 229 -5.32 -7.36 13.55
CA THR A 229 -4.24 -8.09 12.87
C THR A 229 -2.87 -7.57 13.28
N VAL A 230 -2.67 -6.24 13.26
CA VAL A 230 -1.37 -5.65 13.61
C VAL A 230 -1.04 -5.79 15.11
N ILE A 231 -2.05 -5.85 15.98
CA ILE A 231 -1.86 -6.04 17.44
C ILE A 231 -1.52 -7.50 17.77
N THR A 232 -2.21 -8.47 17.14
CA THR A 232 -2.18 -9.88 17.59
C THR A 232 -1.26 -10.77 16.78
N THR A 233 -0.90 -10.35 15.56
CA THR A 233 -0.12 -11.18 14.63
C THR A 233 1.26 -10.55 14.42
N PRO A 234 2.37 -11.25 14.73
CA PRO A 234 3.71 -10.77 14.41
C PRO A 234 3.88 -10.52 12.91
N PHE A 235 4.70 -9.53 12.55
CA PHE A 235 5.06 -9.32 11.14
C PHE A 235 5.72 -10.57 10.56
N LYS A 236 5.33 -10.94 9.34
CA LYS A 236 5.96 -12.05 8.62
C LYS A 236 7.46 -11.73 8.42
N PRO A 237 8.38 -12.63 8.81
CA PRO A 237 9.80 -12.44 8.55
C PRO A 237 10.06 -12.32 7.05
N LEU A 238 10.86 -11.33 6.65
CA LEU A 238 11.33 -11.22 5.27
C LEU A 238 12.28 -12.39 4.99
N THR A 239 11.91 -13.27 4.05
CA THR A 239 12.55 -14.58 3.77
C THR A 239 14.02 -14.53 3.31
N HIS A 240 14.64 -13.35 3.21
CA HIS A 240 16.05 -13.16 2.88
C HIS A 240 16.95 -12.71 4.05
N GLN A 241 16.47 -12.79 5.30
CA GLN A 241 17.24 -12.45 6.50
C GLN A 241 18.15 -13.58 7.02
N THR A 242 18.82 -14.37 6.17
CA THR A 242 19.82 -15.32 6.69
C THR A 242 21.16 -14.69 7.05
N ASP A 243 21.42 -13.41 6.75
CA ASP A 243 22.59 -12.72 7.30
C ASP A 243 22.29 -11.23 7.53
N LYS A 244 22.48 -10.77 8.77
CA LYS A 244 22.33 -9.39 9.31
C LYS A 244 21.02 -9.06 10.02
N LEU A 245 20.70 -9.84 11.06
CA LEU A 245 19.81 -9.41 12.15
C LEU A 245 20.41 -8.32 13.06
N LYS A 246 21.27 -7.42 12.54
CA LYS A 246 22.01 -6.43 13.35
C LYS A 246 21.87 -4.98 12.90
N LEU A 247 20.93 -4.65 12.00
CA LEU A 247 20.78 -3.28 11.51
C LEU A 247 19.33 -2.79 11.36
N MET A 248 18.39 -3.37 12.11
CA MET A 248 16.99 -2.94 12.09
C MET A 248 16.65 -1.83 13.11
N LEU A 249 17.61 -1.37 13.92
CA LEU A 249 17.40 -0.36 14.96
C LEU A 249 17.80 1.07 14.56
N ASP A 250 18.21 1.33 13.32
CA ASP A 250 18.73 2.65 12.91
C ASP A 250 18.00 3.28 11.68
N LEU A 251 16.79 2.79 11.38
CA LEU A 251 15.99 3.25 10.23
C LEU A 251 14.92 4.29 10.58
N SER A 252 14.56 4.47 11.85
CA SER A 252 13.58 5.47 12.29
C SER A 252 14.09 6.92 12.13
N SER A 253 15.41 7.14 12.02
CA SER A 253 16.02 8.46 11.87
C SER A 253 16.20 8.93 10.43
N LYS A 254 16.09 8.04 9.43
CA LYS A 254 16.30 8.37 8.00
C LYS A 254 15.02 8.36 7.15
N ILE A 255 13.87 7.95 7.71
CA ILE A 255 12.55 8.10 7.08
C ILE A 255 12.06 9.53 7.34
N CYS A 256 12.85 10.51 6.90
CA CYS A 256 12.35 11.85 6.66
C CYS A 256 12.04 11.95 5.17
N ILE A 257 10.85 12.48 4.89
CA ILE A 257 10.21 12.72 3.60
C ILE A 257 11.08 13.66 2.73
N THR A 258 12.24 13.22 2.24
CA THR A 258 13.16 14.15 1.53
C THR A 258 13.93 13.56 0.36
N LYS A 259 13.72 12.29 -0.02
CA LYS A 259 14.38 11.72 -1.22
C LYS A 259 13.46 10.93 -2.17
N LEU A 260 12.16 11.16 -2.12
CA LEU A 260 11.27 10.91 -3.27
C LEU A 260 10.96 12.25 -3.95
N VAL A 261 12.00 12.97 -4.38
CA VAL A 261 11.82 14.05 -5.34
C VAL A 261 11.46 13.39 -6.67
N ILE A 262 10.20 13.54 -7.03
CA ILE A 262 9.63 13.18 -8.32
C ILE A 262 10.44 13.93 -9.39
N MET A 263 11.41 13.28 -10.01
CA MET A 263 11.93 13.70 -11.31
C MET A 263 11.01 13.13 -12.39
N VAL A 264 9.91 13.82 -12.67
CA VAL A 264 9.29 13.70 -13.99
C VAL A 264 10.11 14.60 -14.92
N PRO A 265 10.69 14.09 -16.02
CA PRO A 265 11.30 14.96 -17.01
C PRO A 265 10.19 15.75 -17.71
N VAL A 266 10.14 17.06 -17.43
CA VAL A 266 9.39 18.02 -18.24
C VAL A 266 10.17 18.20 -19.53
N HIS A 267 9.81 17.45 -20.58
CA HIS A 267 10.25 17.79 -21.92
C HIS A 267 9.51 19.05 -22.36
N THR A 268 10.22 20.17 -22.34
CA THR A 268 9.90 21.38 -23.11
C THR A 268 9.91 21.03 -24.59
N ALA A 269 8.74 20.99 -25.22
CA ALA A 269 8.64 21.14 -26.67
C ALA A 269 8.45 22.63 -26.96
N GLN A 270 9.57 23.30 -27.27
CA GLN A 270 9.55 24.49 -28.10
C GLN A 270 9.62 24.02 -29.56
N SER A 271 8.52 24.23 -30.28
CA SER A 271 8.48 24.63 -31.69
C SER A 271 7.04 24.96 -32.05
#